data_AF-A0A1B7MF75-F1
#
_entry.id   AF-A0A1B7MF75-F1
#
_cell.length_a   1.000
_cell.length_b   1.000
_cell.length_c   1.000
_cell.angle_alpha   90.00
_cell.angle_beta   90.00
_cell.angle_gamma   90.00
#
_symmetry.space_group_name_H-M   'P 1'
#
loop_
_entity.id
_entity.type
_entity.pdbx_description
1 polymer ?
#
loop_
_entity_poly.entity_id
_entity_poly.type
_entity_poly.pdbx_seq_one_letter_code
_entity_poly.pdbx_strand_id
1 'polypeptide(L)'
;VTGCSNGFGRAMLEEVLRNGEIVIATLREPSVLDDLAGKYPPTQLLLLPLDVANEAQVKSVFAQAKDALGHVDVVYNNEAQLFLQKLEATPIDRARALMDVNSWGAETVSFEAVRFFKEENQKGAGGMLVQVSSMAEIEGIPRLWFYTTTKAALNSFTEVLAQEVLPAWNIWVCSDR
;
A
#
# COMPACT_ATOMS: atom_id res chain seq x y z
N VAL A 1 6.24 -2.28 -1.15
CA VAL A 1 5.86 -1.27 -0.14
C VAL A 1 5.31 -0.04 -0.87
N THR A 2 4.10 0.42 -0.55
CA THR A 2 3.53 1.66 -1.09
C THR A 2 3.81 2.86 -0.18
N GLY A 3 4.06 4.02 -0.77
CA GLY A 3 4.29 5.26 -0.03
C GLY A 3 5.58 5.33 0.76
N CYS A 4 6.70 5.02 0.11
CA CYS A 4 8.02 4.98 0.75
C CYS A 4 8.67 6.34 1.00
N SER A 5 8.03 7.46 0.65
CA SER A 5 8.67 8.79 0.72
C SER A 5 9.00 9.25 2.14
N ASN A 6 8.22 8.84 3.15
CA ASN A 6 8.40 9.22 4.55
C ASN A 6 7.64 8.25 5.48
N GLY A 7 7.63 8.55 6.79
CA GLY A 7 6.77 7.90 7.77
C GLY A 7 6.98 6.38 7.87
N PHE A 8 5.89 5.64 8.05
CA PHE A 8 5.91 4.18 8.19
C PHE A 8 6.43 3.47 6.93
N GLY A 9 6.04 3.93 5.74
CA GLY A 9 6.54 3.36 4.49
C GLY A 9 8.06 3.46 4.35
N ARG A 10 8.65 4.62 4.67
CA ARG A 10 10.11 4.79 4.69
C ARG A 10 10.78 3.95 5.76
N ALA A 11 10.23 3.92 6.97
CA ALA A 11 10.77 3.11 8.07
C ALA A 11 10.75 1.62 7.74
N MET A 12 9.64 1.12 7.17
CA MET A 12 9.52 -0.26 6.74
C MET A 12 10.50 -0.59 5.62
N LEU A 13 10.62 0.29 4.62
CA LEU A 13 11.62 0.16 3.56
C LEU A 13 13.04 -0.01 4.12
N GLU A 14 13.46 0.89 5.01
CA GLU A 14 14.80 0.83 5.60
C GLU A 14 15.03 -0.42 6.44
N GLU A 15 14.00 -0.89 7.16
CA GLU A 15 14.09 -2.09 7.96
C GLU A 15 14.21 -3.35 7.10
N VAL A 16 13.43 -3.47 6.01
CA VAL A 16 13.56 -4.58 5.05
C VAL A 16 14.99 -4.60 4.47
N LEU A 17 15.49 -3.45 4.03
CA LEU A 17 16.84 -3.33 3.46
C LEU A 17 17.94 -3.67 4.48
N ARG A 18 17.79 -3.25 5.74
CA ARG A 18 18.75 -3.54 6.82
C ARG A 18 18.84 -5.04 7.11
N ASN A 19 17.74 -5.76 6.98
CA ASN A 19 17.70 -7.21 7.16
C ASN A 19 18.24 -8.01 5.96
N GLY A 20 18.69 -7.33 4.90
CA GLY A 20 19.23 -8.00 3.71
C GLY A 20 18.17 -8.49 2.73
N GLU A 21 16.91 -8.14 2.94
CA GLU A 21 15.78 -8.56 2.13
C GLU A 21 15.60 -7.68 0.89
N ILE A 22 14.80 -8.16 -0.07
CA ILE A 22 14.49 -7.47 -1.33
C ILE A 22 13.22 -6.65 -1.16
N VAL A 23 13.21 -5.44 -1.72
CA VAL A 23 12.06 -4.54 -1.64
C VAL A 23 11.83 -3.78 -2.93
N ILE A 24 10.56 -3.81 -3.36
CA ILE A 24 10.02 -2.88 -4.34
C ILE A 24 9.46 -1.69 -3.56
N ALA A 25 10.14 -0.56 -3.64
CA ALA A 25 9.76 0.69 -3.02
C ALA A 25 9.01 1.55 -4.03
N THR A 26 7.80 1.97 -3.67
CA THR A 26 6.96 2.76 -4.57
C THR A 26 6.55 4.09 -3.95
N LEU A 27 6.55 5.13 -4.78
CA LEU A 27 6.27 6.52 -4.42
C LEU A 27 6.11 7.33 -5.71
N ARG A 28 5.42 8.47 -5.66
CA ARG A 28 5.23 9.32 -6.86
C ARG A 28 6.54 9.86 -7.44
N GLU A 29 7.48 10.25 -6.57
CA GLU A 29 8.75 10.86 -6.96
C GLU A 29 9.94 10.01 -6.44
N PRO A 30 10.45 9.06 -7.23
CA PRO A 30 11.51 8.14 -6.78
C PRO A 30 12.80 8.80 -6.30
N SER A 31 13.12 10.02 -6.78
CA SER A 31 14.32 10.76 -6.38
C SER A 31 14.39 11.11 -4.89
N VAL A 32 13.25 11.03 -4.17
CA VAL A 32 13.22 11.16 -2.70
C VAL A 32 14.05 10.08 -2.01
N LEU A 33 14.32 8.95 -2.68
CA LEU A 33 15.08 7.81 -2.15
C LEU A 33 16.50 7.70 -2.75
N ASP A 34 17.03 8.76 -3.38
CA ASP A 34 18.39 8.75 -3.95
C ASP A 34 19.47 8.42 -2.89
N ASP A 35 19.21 8.78 -1.63
CA ASP A 35 20.07 8.47 -0.50
C ASP A 35 20.16 6.97 -0.18
N LEU A 36 19.18 6.17 -0.61
CA LEU A 36 19.17 4.71 -0.52
C LEU A 36 19.58 4.04 -1.82
N ALA A 37 19.22 4.60 -2.98
CA ALA A 37 19.54 4.05 -4.29
C ALA A 37 21.06 3.87 -4.49
N GLY A 38 21.89 4.77 -3.93
CA GLY A 38 23.34 4.64 -3.98
C GLY A 38 23.94 3.63 -2.99
N LYS A 39 23.16 3.13 -2.03
CA LYS A 39 23.61 2.22 -0.96
C LYS A 39 23.27 0.76 -1.21
N TYR A 40 22.23 0.49 -2.00
CA TYR A 40 21.71 -0.85 -2.22
C TYR A 40 21.71 -1.20 -3.72
N PRO A 41 22.04 -2.44 -4.10
CA PRO A 41 22.02 -2.83 -5.50
C PRO A 41 20.56 -2.92 -6.02
N PRO A 42 20.34 -2.77 -7.33
CA PRO A 42 19.01 -2.91 -7.94
C PRO A 42 18.34 -4.28 -7.71
N THR A 43 19.14 -5.32 -7.44
CA THR A 43 18.66 -6.66 -7.09
C THR A 43 18.03 -6.73 -5.70
N GLN A 44 18.27 -5.73 -4.86
CA GLN A 44 17.75 -5.64 -3.50
C GLN A 44 16.76 -4.47 -3.34
N LEU A 45 17.03 -3.33 -3.97
CA LEU A 45 16.15 -2.16 -3.97
C LEU A 45 15.69 -1.83 -5.39
N LEU A 46 14.42 -2.08 -5.68
CA LEU A 46 13.79 -1.64 -6.91
C LEU A 46 12.89 -0.44 -6.63
N LEU A 47 13.19 0.71 -7.24
CA LEU A 47 12.38 1.92 -7.12
C LEU A 47 11.42 2.01 -8.31
N LEU A 48 10.10 2.01 -8.04
CA LEU A 48 9.09 2.17 -9.08
C LEU A 48 8.18 3.37 -8.79
N PRO A 49 7.98 4.29 -9.74
CA PRO A 49 7.03 5.38 -9.56
C PRO A 49 5.61 4.84 -9.44
N LEU A 50 4.85 5.33 -8.46
CA LEU A 50 3.45 4.94 -8.26
C LEU A 50 2.63 6.07 -7.65
N ASP A 51 1.57 6.44 -8.36
CA ASP A 51 0.37 7.03 -7.80
C ASP A 51 -0.71 5.95 -7.65
N VAL A 52 -1.06 5.60 -6.41
CA VAL A 52 -2.05 4.55 -6.13
C VAL A 52 -3.45 4.90 -6.63
N ALA A 53 -3.77 6.19 -6.81
CA ALA A 53 -5.03 6.62 -7.40
C ALA A 53 -5.11 6.33 -8.92
N ASN A 54 -3.99 5.95 -9.55
CA ASN A 54 -3.92 5.58 -10.95
C ASN A 54 -3.85 4.04 -11.11
N GLU A 55 -4.99 3.42 -11.40
CA GLU A 55 -5.11 1.97 -11.57
C GLU A 55 -4.11 1.40 -12.60
N ALA A 56 -3.85 2.11 -13.70
CA ALA A 56 -2.91 1.65 -14.71
C ALA A 56 -1.47 1.60 -14.18
N GLN A 57 -1.09 2.54 -13.31
CA GLN A 57 0.22 2.52 -12.65
C GLN A 57 0.31 1.36 -11.64
N VAL A 58 -0.75 1.10 -10.87
CA VAL A 58 -0.77 -0.05 -9.95
C VAL A 58 -0.51 -1.34 -10.71
N LYS A 59 -1.26 -1.59 -11.80
CA LYS A 59 -1.07 -2.77 -12.66
C LYS A 59 0.33 -2.84 -13.25
N SER A 60 0.86 -1.71 -13.71
CA SER A 60 2.21 -1.62 -14.27
C SER A 60 3.29 -1.95 -13.25
N VAL A 61 3.13 -1.53 -11.98
CA VAL A 61 4.06 -1.87 -10.90
C VAL A 61 4.08 -3.37 -10.62
N PHE A 62 2.92 -4.03 -10.55
CA PHE A 62 2.87 -5.47 -10.37
C PHE A 62 3.44 -6.23 -11.57
N ALA A 63 3.21 -5.76 -12.80
CA ALA A 63 3.85 -6.34 -13.98
C ALA A 63 5.38 -6.23 -13.92
N GLN A 64 5.92 -5.06 -13.55
CA GLN A 64 7.36 -4.86 -13.37
C GLN A 64 7.92 -5.70 -12.21
N ALA A 65 7.16 -5.89 -11.13
CA ALA A 65 7.54 -6.78 -10.04
C ALA A 65 7.71 -8.23 -10.51
N LYS A 66 6.78 -8.72 -11.33
CA LYS A 66 6.88 -10.05 -11.97
C LYS A 66 8.11 -10.15 -12.85
N ASP A 67 8.34 -9.16 -13.71
CA ASP A 67 9.47 -9.21 -14.65
C ASP A 67 10.83 -9.16 -13.94
N ALA A 68 10.93 -8.41 -12.84
CA ALA A 68 12.17 -8.26 -12.09
C ALA A 68 12.46 -9.42 -11.11
N LEU A 69 11.44 -9.90 -10.40
CA LEU A 69 11.62 -10.85 -9.28
C LEU A 69 10.88 -12.18 -9.48
N GLY A 70 9.87 -12.22 -10.35
CA GLY A 70 9.04 -13.41 -10.60
C GLY A 70 8.05 -13.76 -9.49
N HIS A 71 8.14 -13.11 -8.32
CA HIS A 71 7.27 -13.35 -7.17
C HIS A 71 7.19 -12.10 -6.28
N VAL A 72 6.15 -12.05 -5.44
CA VAL A 72 5.97 -11.04 -4.38
C VAL A 72 5.38 -11.74 -3.16
N ASP A 73 6.12 -11.80 -2.06
CA ASP A 73 5.65 -12.48 -0.84
C ASP A 73 4.77 -11.58 0.03
N VAL A 74 5.08 -10.28 0.09
CA VAL A 74 4.42 -9.33 0.98
C VAL A 74 4.12 -8.02 0.26
N VAL A 75 2.87 -7.56 0.37
CA VAL A 75 2.46 -6.21 -0.02
C VAL A 75 2.13 -5.42 1.25
N TYR A 76 3.02 -4.50 1.60
CA TYR A 76 2.76 -3.48 2.63
C TYR A 76 2.07 -2.28 1.98
N ASN A 77 0.75 -2.23 2.10
CA ASN A 77 -0.12 -1.22 1.52
C ASN A 77 -0.30 -0.05 2.50
N ASN A 78 0.53 0.98 2.30
CA ASN A 78 0.75 2.05 3.26
C ASN A 78 0.41 3.45 2.74
N GLU A 79 0.48 3.68 1.42
CA GLU A 79 0.25 5.04 0.87
C GLU A 79 -1.09 5.60 1.35
N ALA A 80 -1.01 6.76 2.00
CA ALA A 80 -2.16 7.49 2.49
C ALA A 80 -1.85 8.98 2.57
N GLN A 81 -2.88 9.79 2.38
CA GLN A 81 -2.86 11.23 2.59
C GLN A 81 -3.65 11.58 3.84
N LEU A 82 -3.13 12.53 4.60
CA LEU A 82 -3.82 13.13 5.74
C LEU A 82 -4.15 14.59 5.41
N PHE A 83 -5.41 14.98 5.62
CA PHE A 83 -5.83 16.36 5.49
C PHE A 83 -6.57 16.79 6.76
N LEU A 84 -6.04 17.84 7.39
CA LEU A 84 -6.55 18.36 8.65
C LEU A 84 -7.19 19.73 8.42
N GLN A 85 -8.51 19.81 8.61
CA GLN A 85 -9.26 21.04 8.34
C GLN A 85 -10.53 21.15 9.20
N LYS A 86 -10.97 22.39 9.46
CA LYS A 86 -12.28 22.65 10.06
C LYS A 86 -13.40 22.16 9.15
N LEU A 87 -14.51 21.71 9.73
CA LEU A 87 -15.60 21.09 8.97
C LEU A 87 -16.12 22.01 7.87
N GLU A 88 -16.46 23.23 8.25
CA GLU A 88 -17.02 24.28 7.39
C GLU A 88 -16.06 24.76 6.29
N ALA A 89 -14.76 24.49 6.43
CA ALA A 89 -13.73 24.94 5.52
C ALA A 89 -13.13 23.80 4.67
N THR A 90 -13.72 22.60 4.71
CA THR A 90 -13.19 21.45 3.98
C THR A 90 -13.75 21.43 2.55
N PRO A 91 -12.90 21.59 1.51
CA PRO A 91 -13.33 21.52 0.14
C PRO A 91 -13.67 20.07 -0.25
N ILE A 92 -14.78 19.86 -0.96
CA ILE A 92 -15.24 18.51 -1.33
C ILE A 92 -14.32 17.82 -2.33
N ASP A 93 -13.63 18.59 -3.18
CA ASP A 93 -12.60 18.10 -4.09
C ASP A 93 -11.40 17.50 -3.32
N ARG A 94 -11.03 18.10 -2.18
CA ARG A 94 -10.00 17.52 -1.29
C ARG A 94 -10.48 16.25 -0.61
N ALA A 95 -11.75 16.18 -0.23
CA ALA A 95 -12.34 14.96 0.30
C ALA A 95 -12.35 13.81 -0.72
N ARG A 96 -12.68 14.11 -1.99
CA ARG A 96 -12.62 13.12 -3.08
C ARG A 96 -11.20 12.62 -3.32
N ALA A 97 -10.22 13.53 -3.39
CA ALA A 97 -8.82 13.15 -3.55
C ALA A 97 -8.32 12.24 -2.41
N LEU A 98 -8.78 12.45 -1.17
CA LEU A 98 -8.49 11.53 -0.06
C LEU A 98 -9.10 10.15 -0.28
N MET A 99 -10.35 10.06 -0.76
CA MET A 99 -10.98 8.77 -1.09
C MET A 99 -10.24 8.05 -2.22
N ASP A 100 -9.83 8.78 -3.25
CA ASP A 100 -9.11 8.23 -4.40
C ASP A 100 -7.80 7.57 -3.98
N VAL A 101 -7.07 8.16 -3.02
CA VAL A 101 -5.80 7.59 -2.52
C VAL A 101 -6.02 6.56 -1.42
N ASN A 102 -6.69 6.94 -0.34
CA ASN A 102 -6.73 6.17 0.91
C ASN A 102 -7.72 4.99 0.86
N SER A 103 -8.70 5.04 -0.04
CA SER A 103 -9.70 3.97 -0.24
C SER A 103 -9.47 3.32 -1.60
N TRP A 104 -9.89 3.95 -2.70
CA TRP A 104 -9.85 3.33 -4.04
C TRP A 104 -8.45 2.91 -4.47
N GLY A 105 -7.43 3.72 -4.19
CA GLY A 105 -6.05 3.36 -4.48
C GLY A 105 -5.58 2.17 -3.66
N ALA A 106 -5.82 2.17 -2.35
CA ALA A 106 -5.50 1.05 -1.47
C ALA A 106 -6.25 -0.24 -1.86
N GLU A 107 -7.52 -0.14 -2.23
CA GLU A 107 -8.34 -1.27 -2.69
C GLU A 107 -7.85 -1.82 -4.02
N THR A 108 -7.46 -0.95 -4.95
CA THR A 108 -6.87 -1.34 -6.23
C THR A 108 -5.56 -2.11 -6.04
N VAL A 109 -4.68 -1.62 -5.15
CA VAL A 109 -3.46 -2.34 -4.75
C VAL A 109 -3.80 -3.69 -4.12
N SER A 110 -4.85 -3.75 -3.31
CA SER A 110 -5.29 -4.99 -2.66
C SER A 110 -5.77 -6.04 -3.67
N PHE A 111 -6.57 -5.63 -4.65
CA PHE A 111 -7.04 -6.52 -5.71
C PHE A 111 -5.87 -7.07 -6.53
N GLU A 112 -4.94 -6.21 -6.95
CA GLU A 112 -3.76 -6.66 -7.70
C GLU A 112 -2.83 -7.54 -6.84
N ALA A 113 -2.67 -7.26 -5.54
CA ALA A 113 -1.91 -8.12 -4.63
C ALA A 113 -2.53 -9.52 -4.55
N VAL A 114 -3.83 -9.62 -4.29
CA VAL A 114 -4.54 -10.92 -4.20
C VAL A 114 -4.47 -11.66 -5.54
N ARG A 115 -4.66 -10.97 -6.66
CA ARG A 115 -4.50 -11.54 -8.00
C ARG A 115 -3.09 -12.08 -8.19
N PHE A 116 -2.07 -11.29 -7.88
CA PHE A 116 -0.66 -11.66 -8.05
C PHE A 116 -0.29 -12.89 -7.22
N PHE A 117 -0.66 -12.90 -5.93
CA PHE A 117 -0.39 -14.04 -5.04
C PHE A 117 -1.04 -15.33 -5.51
N LYS A 118 -2.22 -15.24 -6.14
CA LYS A 118 -2.97 -16.38 -6.62
C LYS A 118 -2.50 -16.89 -7.98
N GLU A 119 -2.19 -15.98 -8.90
CA GLU A 119 -1.98 -16.29 -10.32
C GLU A 119 -0.50 -16.32 -10.73
N GLU A 120 0.32 -15.48 -10.11
CA GLU A 120 1.70 -15.23 -10.55
C GLU A 120 2.74 -15.89 -9.64
N ASN A 121 2.49 -15.92 -8.33
CA ASN A 121 3.34 -16.66 -7.41
C ASN A 121 3.27 -18.17 -7.69
N GLN A 122 4.31 -18.89 -7.27
CA GLN A 122 4.32 -20.34 -7.37
C GLN A 122 3.06 -20.94 -6.71
N LYS A 123 2.43 -21.91 -7.37
CA LYS A 123 1.20 -22.53 -6.90
C LYS A 123 1.32 -23.00 -5.44
N GLY A 124 0.46 -22.45 -4.58
CA GLY A 124 0.42 -22.77 -3.15
C GLY A 124 1.32 -21.88 -2.26
N ALA A 125 2.16 -21.02 -2.84
CA ALA A 125 2.96 -20.07 -2.07
C ALA A 125 2.08 -19.01 -1.41
N GLY A 126 1.11 -18.46 -2.14
CA GLY A 126 0.22 -17.41 -1.62
C GLY A 126 0.98 -16.11 -1.36
N GLY A 127 0.66 -15.42 -0.27
CA GLY A 127 1.31 -14.16 0.10
C GLY A 127 0.63 -13.44 1.26
N MET A 128 1.19 -12.32 1.70
CA MET A 128 0.65 -11.51 2.78
C MET A 128 0.35 -10.08 2.33
N LEU A 129 -0.89 -9.65 2.49
CA LEU A 129 -1.33 -8.27 2.30
C LEU A 129 -1.47 -7.62 3.68
N VAL A 130 -0.64 -6.61 3.94
CA VAL A 130 -0.66 -5.81 5.17
C VAL A 130 -1.24 -4.44 4.84
N GLN A 131 -2.34 -4.07 5.49
CA GLN A 131 -2.94 -2.75 5.38
C GLN A 131 -2.46 -1.87 6.52
N VAL A 132 -1.94 -0.68 6.20
CA VAL A 132 -1.65 0.33 7.22
C VAL A 132 -2.90 1.15 7.48
N SER A 133 -3.50 0.89 8.63
CA SER A 133 -4.71 1.54 9.09
C SER A 133 -4.38 2.74 9.99
N SER A 134 -5.30 3.11 10.87
CA SER A 134 -5.20 4.24 11.77
C SER A 134 -6.23 4.15 12.89
N MET A 135 -5.83 4.43 14.14
CA MET A 135 -6.76 4.56 15.27
C MET A 135 -7.92 5.52 15.02
N ALA A 136 -7.72 6.53 14.15
CA ALA A 136 -8.76 7.47 13.74
C ALA A 136 -9.99 6.83 13.08
N GLU A 137 -9.96 5.53 12.75
CA GLU A 137 -11.11 4.77 12.27
C GLU A 137 -12.04 4.29 13.39
N ILE A 138 -11.50 4.07 14.59
CA ILE A 138 -12.24 3.55 15.75
C ILE A 138 -12.87 4.71 16.51
N GLU A 139 -12.10 5.78 16.69
CA GLU A 139 -12.53 6.99 17.37
C GLU A 139 -12.32 8.18 16.43
N GLY A 140 -13.40 8.89 16.12
CA GLY A 140 -13.35 10.06 15.25
C GLY A 140 -12.52 11.18 15.88
N ILE A 141 -11.46 11.59 15.19
CA ILE A 141 -10.59 12.69 15.65
C ILE A 141 -11.10 14.00 15.01
N PRO A 142 -11.44 15.03 15.81
CA PRO A 142 -11.87 16.31 15.27
C PRO A 142 -10.90 16.87 14.24
N ARG A 143 -11.42 17.40 13.14
CA ARG A 143 -10.66 17.96 12.00
C ARG A 143 -10.05 16.93 11.03
N LEU A 144 -10.21 15.64 11.28
CA LEU A 144 -9.80 14.55 10.37
C LEU A 144 -11.00 13.89 9.67
N TRP A 145 -12.11 14.60 9.50
CA TRP A 145 -13.41 14.08 9.05
C TRP A 145 -13.32 13.04 7.92
N PHE A 146 -12.81 13.44 6.75
CA PHE A 146 -12.72 12.55 5.59
C PHE A 146 -11.57 11.56 5.69
N TYR A 147 -10.48 11.89 6.40
CA TYR A 147 -9.42 10.92 6.65
C TYR A 147 -9.95 9.73 7.46
N THR A 148 -10.65 10.00 8.57
CA THR A 148 -11.36 8.99 9.36
C THR A 148 -12.32 8.19 8.50
N THR A 149 -13.13 8.86 7.66
CA THR A 149 -14.05 8.16 6.73
C THR A 149 -13.29 7.21 5.80
N THR A 150 -12.18 7.65 5.22
CA THR A 150 -11.40 6.81 4.29
C THR A 150 -10.79 5.59 4.97
N LYS A 151 -10.30 5.74 6.21
CA LYS A 151 -9.70 4.63 6.96
C LYS A 151 -10.76 3.66 7.46
N ALA A 152 -11.92 4.15 7.89
CA ALA A 152 -13.06 3.30 8.21
C ALA A 152 -13.54 2.49 6.98
N ALA A 153 -13.57 3.10 5.79
CA ALA A 153 -13.87 2.41 4.55
C ALA A 153 -12.84 1.30 4.24
N LEU A 154 -11.54 1.63 4.32
CA LEU A 154 -10.46 0.66 4.12
C LEU A 154 -10.52 -0.52 5.10
N ASN A 155 -10.83 -0.27 6.39
CA ASN A 155 -10.96 -1.34 7.37
C ASN A 155 -12.15 -2.26 7.06
N SER A 156 -13.32 -1.68 6.77
CA SER A 156 -14.48 -2.50 6.39
C SER A 156 -14.20 -3.32 5.13
N PHE A 157 -13.54 -2.74 4.13
CA PHE A 157 -13.10 -3.47 2.94
C PHE A 157 -12.14 -4.61 3.29
N THR A 158 -11.16 -4.36 4.15
CA THR A 158 -10.12 -5.33 4.54
C THR A 158 -10.73 -6.52 5.29
N GLU A 159 -11.68 -6.27 6.20
CA GLU A 159 -12.39 -7.31 6.94
C GLU A 159 -13.20 -8.25 6.02
N VAL A 160 -13.83 -7.68 4.98
CA VAL A 160 -14.57 -8.47 3.98
C VAL A 160 -13.60 -9.23 3.08
N LEU A 161 -12.54 -8.57 2.59
CA LEU A 161 -11.53 -9.20 1.74
C LEU A 161 -10.88 -10.42 2.43
N ALA A 162 -10.58 -10.31 3.72
CA ALA A 162 -10.02 -11.39 4.52
C ALA A 162 -10.95 -12.61 4.63
N GLN A 163 -12.27 -12.43 4.52
CA GLN A 163 -13.26 -13.51 4.52
C GLN A 163 -13.45 -14.14 3.14
N GLU A 164 -13.23 -13.36 2.07
CA GLU A 164 -13.38 -13.80 0.68
C GLU A 164 -12.14 -14.56 0.14
N VAL A 165 -10.97 -14.40 0.77
CA VAL A 165 -9.78 -15.18 0.40
C VAL A 165 -9.93 -16.64 0.84
N LEU A 166 -9.89 -17.56 -0.13
CA LEU A 166 -10.05 -18.99 0.17
C LEU A 166 -8.79 -19.54 0.86
N PRO A 167 -8.93 -20.44 1.86
CA PRO A 167 -7.77 -21.06 2.52
C PRO A 167 -6.78 -21.73 1.55
N ALA A 168 -7.28 -22.28 0.45
CA ALA A 168 -6.48 -22.92 -0.59
C ALA A 168 -5.56 -21.94 -1.37
N TRP A 169 -5.78 -20.63 -1.28
CA TRP A 169 -4.93 -19.62 -1.90
C TRP A 169 -3.70 -19.28 -1.04
N ASN A 170 -3.67 -19.69 0.24
CA ASN A 170 -2.61 -19.36 1.19
C ASN A 170 -2.31 -17.85 1.28
N ILE A 171 -3.35 -17.02 1.15
CA ILE A 171 -3.24 -15.55 1.23
C ILE A 171 -3.65 -15.11 2.63
N TRP A 172 -2.78 -14.34 3.27
CA TRP A 172 -3.01 -13.74 4.58
C TRP A 172 -3.30 -12.25 4.40
N VAL A 173 -4.45 -11.80 4.89
CA VAL A 173 -4.82 -10.39 4.88
C VAL A 173 -4.87 -9.91 6.33
N CYS A 174 -4.07 -8.90 6.66
CA CYS A 174 -4.07 -8.29 7.98
C CYS A 174 -4.05 -6.77 7.91
N SER A 175 -4.49 -6.16 9.00
CA SER A 175 -4.37 -4.73 9.28
C SER A 175 -3.38 -4.58 10.45
N ASP A 176 -2.65 -3.48 10.53
CA ASP A 176 -1.70 -3.16 11.61
C ASP A 176 -2.36 -2.77 12.95
N ARG A 177 -3.64 -3.13 13.10
CA ARG A 177 -4.46 -2.96 14.31
C ARG A 177 -4.11 -3.94 15.42
#